data_AF-G4ZEZ8-F1
#
_entry.id   AF-G4ZEZ8-F1
#
_cell.length_a   1.000
_cell.length_b   1.000
_cell.length_c   1.000
_cell.angle_alpha   90.00
_cell.angle_beta   90.00
_cell.angle_gamma   90.00
#
_symmetry.space_group_name_H-M   'P 1'
#
loop_
_entity.id
_entity.type
_entity.pdbx_description
1 polymer ?
#
loop_
_entity_poly.entity_id
_entity_poly.type
_entity_poly.pdbx_seq_one_letter_code
_entity_poly.pdbx_strand_id
1 'polypeptide(L)' 'MNGGRWTEQEHQSFLAGLRLYGREWKKVAAKIKTRTSAQIRSHAQKYFAKLAR' A
#
# COMPACT_ATOMS: atom_id res chain seq x y z
N MET A 1 -5.43 14.64 3.15
CA MET A 1 -5.52 13.33 2.47
C MET A 1 -4.80 13.45 1.13
N ASN A 2 -3.60 12.89 1.01
CA ASN A 2 -2.77 13.11 -0.17
C ASN A 2 -3.20 12.18 -1.31
N GLY A 3 -3.72 12.76 -2.39
CA GLY A 3 -3.99 12.09 -3.68
C GLY A 3 -2.76 12.04 -4.61
N GLY A 4 -1.57 12.38 -4.11
CA GLY A 4 -0.34 12.48 -4.90
C GLY A 4 0.30 11.13 -5.26
N ARG A 5 1.35 11.18 -6.07
CA ARG A 5 2.18 10.04 -6.53
C ARG A 5 2.74 9.24 -5.33
N TRP A 6 2.78 7.91 -5.42
CA TRP A 6 3.40 7.08 -4.37
C TRP A 6 4.90 7.33 -4.33
N THR A 7 5.44 7.64 -3.15
CA THR A 7 6.89 7.78 -2.98
C THR A 7 7.53 6.42 -2.73
N GLU A 8 8.86 6.34 -2.91
CA GLU A 8 9.63 5.14 -2.61
C GLU A 8 9.47 4.71 -1.15
N GLN A 9 9.46 5.65 -0.20
CA GLN A 9 9.29 5.33 1.23
C GLN A 9 7.88 4.77 1.52
N GLU A 10 6.84 5.32 0.89
CA GLU A 10 5.48 4.80 1.02
C GLU A 10 5.38 3.39 0.43
N HIS A 11 6.03 3.16 -0.71
CA HIS A 11 6.03 1.87 -1.36
C HIS A 11 6.79 0.80 -0.55
N GLN A 12 7.95 1.13 0.02
CA GLN A 12 8.67 0.24 0.91
C GLN A 12 7.86 -0.08 2.17
N SER A 13 7.19 0.91 2.76
CA SER A 13 6.30 0.70 3.89
C SER A 13 5.11 -0.21 3.53
N PHE A 14 4.58 -0.07 2.32
CA PHE A 14 3.55 -0.96 1.77
C PHE A 14 4.04 -2.40 1.62
N LEU A 15 5.23 -2.63 1.06
CA LEU A 15 5.82 -3.97 0.94
C LEU A 15 6.11 -4.58 2.31
N ALA A 16 6.65 -3.80 3.26
CA ALA A 16 6.87 -4.25 4.63
C ALA A 16 5.56 -4.58 5.34
N GLY A 17 4.51 -3.78 5.13
CA GLY A 17 3.17 -4.05 5.64
C GLY A 17 2.55 -5.31 5.03
N LEU A 18 2.70 -5.51 3.73
CA LEU A 18 2.29 -6.73 3.02
C LEU A 18 3.00 -7.97 3.58
N ARG A 19 4.30 -7.89 3.84
CA ARG A 19 5.06 -9.02 4.40
C ARG A 19 4.66 -9.36 5.84
N LEU A 20 4.35 -8.35 6.65
CA LEU A 20 3.98 -8.54 8.06
C LEU A 20 2.51 -8.91 8.28
N TYR A 21 1.60 -8.26 7.55
CA TYR A 21 0.16 -8.35 7.80
C TYR A 21 -0.61 -8.96 6.62
N GLY A 22 0.05 -9.26 5.50
CA GLY A 22 -0.61 -9.73 4.30
C GLY A 22 -1.54 -8.66 3.70
N ARG A 23 -2.74 -9.08 3.32
CA ARG A 23 -3.76 -8.22 2.68
C ARG A 23 -4.63 -7.45 3.69
N GLU A 24 -4.18 -7.33 4.94
CA GLU A 24 -4.87 -6.58 5.97
C GLU A 24 -4.65 -5.06 5.83
N TRP A 25 -5.36 -4.44 4.88
CA TRP A 25 -5.14 -3.04 4.50
C TRP A 25 -5.31 -2.04 5.63
N LYS A 26 -6.15 -2.33 6.64
CA LYS A 26 -6.26 -1.49 7.83
C LYS A 26 -4.95 -1.45 8.63
N LYS A 27 -4.29 -2.60 8.80
CA LYS A 27 -2.99 -2.70 9.49
C LYS A 27 -1.87 -2.11 8.67
N VAL A 28 -1.88 -2.33 7.35
CA VAL A 28 -0.92 -1.70 6.43
C VAL A 28 -1.07 -0.17 6.43
N ALA A 29 -2.30 0.35 6.45
CA ALA A 29 -2.58 1.78 6.55
C ALA A 29 -2.12 2.40 7.86
N ALA A 30 -2.21 1.67 8.98
CA ALA A 30 -1.66 2.13 10.25
C ALA A 30 -0.14 2.39 10.17
N LYS A 31 0.57 1.65 9.31
CA LYS A 31 2.01 1.85 9.04
C LYS A 31 2.27 3.04 8.12
N ILE A 32 1.40 3.25 7.13
CA ILE A 32 1.51 4.34 6.14
C ILE A 32 0.55 5.45 6.52
N LYS A 33 0.95 6.32 7.46
CA LYS A 33 0.10 7.41 7.98
C LYS A 33 -0.36 8.41 6.91
N THR A 34 0.31 8.45 5.76
CA THR A 34 0.00 9.36 4.64
C THR A 34 -1.10 8.84 3.71
N ARG A 35 -1.44 7.54 3.78
CA ARG A 35 -2.39 6.87 2.87
C ARG A 35 -3.49 6.15 3.63
N THR A 36 -4.70 6.24 3.11
CA THR A 36 -5.82 5.49 3.66
C THR A 36 -5.81 4.03 3.18
N SER A 37 -6.49 3.16 3.92
CA SER A 37 -6.67 1.75 3.54
C SER A 37 -7.27 1.57 2.15
N ALA A 38 -8.18 2.46 1.74
CA ALA A 38 -8.75 2.49 0.40
C ALA A 38 -7.68 2.79 -0.68
N GLN A 39 -6.83 3.79 -0.45
CA GLN A 39 -5.74 4.12 -1.38
C GLN A 39 -4.72 2.98 -1.49
N ILE A 40 -4.40 2.33 -0.36
CA ILE A 40 -3.53 1.16 -0.31
C ILE A 40 -4.12 0.01 -1.11
N ARG A 41 -5.42 -0.27 -0.97
CA ARG A 41 -6.09 -1.32 -1.74
C ARG A 41 -6.02 -1.06 -3.24
N SER A 42 -6.28 0.17 -3.68
CA SER A 42 -6.19 0.55 -5.10
C SER A 42 -4.77 0.44 -5.64
N HIS A 43 -3.76 0.81 -4.84
CA HIS A 43 -2.35 0.63 -5.20
C HIS A 43 -1.97 -0.85 -5.30
N ALA A 44 -2.42 -1.66 -4.32
CA ALA A 44 -2.19 -3.09 -4.30
C ALA A 44 -2.80 -3.79 -5.52
N GLN A 45 -4.02 -3.42 -5.93
CA GLN A 45 -4.64 -3.96 -7.15
C GLN A 45 -3.76 -3.74 -8.38
N LYS A 46 -3.28 -2.50 -8.59
CA LYS A 46 -2.40 -2.17 -9.73
C LYS A 46 -1.04 -2.88 -9.61
N TYR A 47 -0.49 -2.98 -8.41
CA TYR A 47 0.76 -3.68 -8.16
C TYR A 47 0.65 -5.18 -8.49
N PHE A 48 -0.37 -5.86 -8.00
CA PHE A 48 -0.58 -7.28 -8.29
C PHE A 48 -0.94 -7.55 -9.75
N ALA A 49 -1.69 -6.65 -10.40
CA ALA A 49 -1.97 -6.77 -11.84
C ALA A 49 -0.69 -6.68 -12.68
N LYS A 50 0.30 -5.87 -12.27
CA LYS A 50 1.62 -5.84 -12.90
C LYS A 50 2.48 -7.07 -12.60
N LEU A 51 2.36 -7.62 -11.40
CA LEU A 51 3.15 -8.77 -10.94
C LEU A 51 2.64 -10.11 -11.51
N ALA A 52 1.35 -10.18 -11.84
CA ALA A 52 0.72 -11.33 -12.47
C ALA A 52 0.92 -11.37 -14.00
N ARG A 53 1.72 -10.44 -14.54
CA ARG A 53 2.10 -10.36 -15.95
C ARG A 53 3.54 -10.82 -16.11
#